data_AF-A0A5E5AUT4-F1
#
_entry.id   AF-A0A5E5AUT4-F1
#
_cell.length_a   1.000
_cell.length_b   1.000
_cell.length_c   1.000
_cell.angle_alpha   90.00
_cell.angle_beta   90.00
_cell.angle_gamma   90.00
#
_symmetry.space_group_name_H-M   'P 1'
#
loop_
_entity.id
_entity.type
_entity.pdbx_description
1 polymer ?
#
loop_
_entity_poly.entity_id
_entity_poly.type
_entity_poly.pdbx_seq_one_letter_code
_entity_poly.pdbx_strand_id
1 'polypeptide(L)' 'MSKTTPKTQQEFLRDAMDRLGMTREEFAERIGTKKRGLDNWLLPSDSKEYRSMPDMAWKFIREILDNHKKKPLDYTH' A
#
# COMPACT_ATOMS: atom_id res chain seq x y z
N MET A 1 -2.49 -22.55 3.19
CA MET A 1 -1.99 -22.03 1.89
C MET A 1 -3.01 -21.05 1.36
N SER A 2 -2.87 -19.76 1.66
CA SER A 2 -3.83 -18.75 1.18
C SER A 2 -3.47 -18.39 -0.25
N LYS A 3 -4.32 -18.79 -1.20
CA LYS A 3 -4.19 -18.52 -2.63
C LYS A 3 -3.94 -17.01 -2.84
N THR A 4 -2.85 -16.67 -3.50
CA THR A 4 -2.57 -15.30 -3.98
C THR A 4 -3.50 -15.01 -5.16
N THR A 5 -4.77 -14.73 -4.87
CA THR A 5 -5.68 -14.10 -5.84
C THR A 5 -5.00 -12.82 -6.36
N PRO A 6 -5.00 -12.53 -7.67
CA PRO A 6 -4.48 -11.27 -8.17
C PRO A 6 -5.24 -10.13 -7.49
N LYS A 7 -4.58 -9.41 -6.59
CA LYS A 7 -5.15 -8.19 -6.01
C LYS A 7 -4.98 -7.08 -7.05
N THR A 8 -6.08 -6.42 -7.39
CA THR A 8 -6.04 -5.13 -8.10
C THR A 8 -5.17 -4.14 -7.31
N GLN A 9 -4.68 -3.07 -7.95
CA GLN A 9 -3.88 -2.06 -7.24
C GLN A 9 -4.64 -1.43 -6.07
N GLN A 10 -5.96 -1.28 -6.22
CA GLN A 10 -6.84 -0.71 -5.21
C GLN A 10 -6.94 -1.64 -3.99
N GLU A 11 -7.15 -2.94 -4.21
CA GLU A 11 -7.19 -3.93 -3.13
C GLU A 11 -5.84 -4.06 -2.43
N PHE A 12 -4.75 -4.02 -3.19
CA PHE A 12 -3.40 -4.05 -2.63
C PHE A 12 -3.12 -2.83 -1.75
N LEU A 13 -3.44 -1.62 -2.21
CA LEU A 13 -3.23 -0.39 -1.45
C LEU A 13 -4.11 -0.33 -0.19
N ARG A 14 -5.37 -0.77 -0.27
CA ARG A 14 -6.26 -0.83 0.90
C ARG A 14 -5.76 -1.83 1.95
N ASP A 15 -5.35 -3.03 1.53
CA ASP A 15 -4.75 -4.03 2.42
C ASP A 15 -3.43 -3.54 3.03
N ALA A 16 -2.63 -2.78 2.28
CA ALA A 16 -1.39 -2.20 2.81
C ALA A 16 -1.66 -1.17 3.91
N MET A 17 -2.60 -0.25 3.69
CA MET A 17 -3.01 0.76 4.67
C MET A 17 -3.59 0.12 5.93
N ASP A 18 -4.46 -0.89 5.76
CA ASP A 18 -5.08 -1.63 6.86
C ASP A 18 -4.02 -2.32 7.74
N ARG A 19 -3.08 -3.05 7.12
CA ARG A 19 -1.99 -3.73 7.85
C ARG A 19 -1.06 -2.80 8.59
N LEU A 20 -0.84 -1.60 8.05
CA LEU A 20 0.04 -0.61 8.65
C LEU A 20 -0.70 0.30 9.64
N GLY A 21 -2.03 0.20 9.73
CA GLY A 21 -2.85 1.09 10.56
C GLY A 21 -2.77 2.55 10.16
N MET A 22 -2.57 2.84 8.87
CA MET A 22 -2.33 4.19 8.35
C MET A 22 -3.52 4.75 7.60
N THR A 23 -3.76 6.04 7.78
CA THR A 23 -4.63 6.82 6.90
C THR A 23 -4.01 6.97 5.52
N ARG A 24 -4.80 7.44 4.54
CA ARG A 24 -4.29 7.72 3.19
C ARG A 24 -3.20 8.78 3.16
N GLU A 25 -3.27 9.77 4.04
CA GLU A 25 -2.28 10.86 4.09
C GLU A 25 -0.94 10.33 4.62
N GLU A 26 -0.96 9.65 5.76
CA GLU A 26 0.24 9.03 6.35
C GLU A 26 0.86 7.99 5.41
N PHE A 27 0.02 7.18 4.76
CA PHE A 27 0.50 6.18 3.82
C PHE A 27 1.12 6.81 2.57
N ALA A 28 0.50 7.85 2.01
CA ALA A 28 1.05 8.58 0.86
C ALA A 28 2.41 9.21 1.20
N GLU A 29 2.51 9.86 2.36
CA GLU A 29 3.78 10.42 2.86
C GLU A 29 4.84 9.34 3.02
N ARG A 30 4.50 8.22 3.67
CA ARG A 30 5.42 7.08 3.89
C ARG A 30 5.98 6.51 2.59
N ILE A 31 5.18 6.46 1.52
CA ILE A 31 5.61 5.93 0.22
C ILE A 31 6.20 6.99 -0.71
N GLY A 32 6.38 8.22 -0.22
CA GLY A 32 7.01 9.31 -0.97
C GLY A 32 6.15 9.89 -2.09
N THR A 33 4.82 9.81 -1.99
CA THR A 33 3.89 10.38 -2.97
C THR A 33 2.96 11.43 -2.34
N LYS A 34 2.32 12.24 -3.18
CA LYS A 34 1.25 13.15 -2.71
C LYS A 34 -0.04 12.35 -2.51
N LYS A 35 -0.86 12.73 -1.53
CA LYS A 35 -2.20 12.13 -1.30
C LYS A 35 -3.02 11.98 -2.59
N ARG A 36 -3.05 13.04 -3.44
CA ARG A 36 -3.72 13.01 -4.74
C ARG A 36 -3.18 11.91 -5.69
N GLY A 37 -1.88 11.64 -5.65
CA GLY A 37 -1.27 10.56 -6.42
C GLY A 37 -1.77 9.20 -5.97
N LEU A 38 -1.80 8.97 -4.65
CA LEU A 38 -2.39 7.77 -4.06
C LEU A 38 -3.89 7.64 -4.38
N ASP A 39 -4.65 8.72 -4.27
CA ASP A 39 -6.08 8.73 -4.58
C ASP A 39 -6.33 8.33 -6.04
N ASN A 40 -5.53 8.83 -7.00
CA ASN A 40 -5.62 8.42 -8.41
C ASN A 40 -5.38 6.93 -8.61
N TRP A 41 -4.51 6.31 -7.80
CA TRP A 41 -4.28 4.87 -7.84
C TRP A 41 -5.43 4.08 -7.21
N LEU A 42 -6.17 4.68 -6.28
CA LEU A 42 -7.32 4.06 -5.60
C LEU A 42 -8.64 4.19 -6.37
N LEU A 43 -8.68 5.04 -7.41
CA LEU A 43 -9.87 5.20 -8.24
C LEU A 43 -10.21 3.90 -8.99
N PRO A 44 -11.49 3.66 -9.32
CA PRO A 44 -11.91 2.63 -10.26
C PRO A 44 -11.18 2.75 -11.61
N SER A 45 -10.92 1.63 -12.29
CA SER A 45 -10.15 1.60 -13.54
C SER A 45 -10.85 2.25 -14.74
N ASP A 46 -12.17 2.45 -14.66
CA ASP A 46 -13.00 3.15 -15.64
C ASP A 46 -13.01 4.69 -15.41
N SER A 47 -12.45 5.17 -14.30
CA SER A 47 -12.34 6.60 -14.04
C SER A 47 -11.33 7.26 -14.97
N LYS A 48 -11.69 8.42 -15.54
CA LYS A 48 -10.78 9.22 -16.38
C LYS A 48 -9.52 9.67 -15.64
N GLU A 49 -9.59 9.82 -14.32
CA GLU A 49 -8.46 10.23 -13.49
C GLU A 49 -7.66 9.06 -12.93
N TYR A 50 -8.10 7.83 -13.21
CA TYR A 50 -7.35 6.63 -12.86
C TYR A 50 -5.93 6.70 -13.39
N ARG A 51 -4.98 6.36 -12.52
CA ARG A 51 -3.58 6.19 -12.91
C ARG A 51 -3.12 4.81 -12.46
N SER A 52 -2.45 4.10 -13.36
CA SER A 52 -1.77 2.87 -12.99
C SER A 52 -0.62 3.18 -12.03
N MET A 53 -0.52 2.38 -10.97
CA MET A 53 0.58 2.50 -10.03
C MET A 53 1.89 2.03 -10.69
N PRO A 54 2.98 2.81 -10.64
CA PRO A 54 4.27 2.41 -11.21
C PRO A 54 4.84 1.14 -10.55
N ASP A 55 5.56 0.32 -11.33
CA ASP A 55 6.18 -0.93 -10.83
C ASP A 55 7.10 -0.73 -9.62
N MET A 56 7.78 0.42 -9.55
CA MET A 56 8.64 0.76 -8.42
C MET A 56 7.82 0.94 -7.12
N ALA A 57 6.65 1.57 -7.19
CA ALA A 57 5.77 1.72 -6.04
C ALA A 57 5.22 0.37 -5.57
N TRP A 58 4.87 -0.54 -6.50
CA TRP A 58 4.50 -1.92 -6.16
C TRP A 58 5.58 -2.64 -5.36
N LYS A 59 6.84 -2.60 -5.83
CA LYS A 59 7.97 -3.24 -5.16
C LYS A 59 8.21 -2.61 -3.79
N PHE A 60 8.27 -1.29 -3.73
CA PHE A 60 8.54 -0.57 -2.49
C PHE A 60 7.51 -0.83 -1.39
N ILE A 61 6.21 -0.82 -1.72
CA ILE A 61 5.15 -1.11 -0.74
C ILE A 61 5.24 -2.56 -0.24
N ARG A 62 5.56 -3.52 -1.12
CA ARG A 62 5.77 -4.92 -0.70
C ARG A 62 6.92 -5.03 0.30
N GLU A 63 8.04 -4.37 0.05
CA GLU A 63 9.17 -4.34 0.98
C GLU A 63 8.81 -3.72 2.34
N ILE A 64 8.04 -2.63 2.35
CA ILE A 64 7.52 -2.03 3.59
C ILE A 64 6.70 -3.05 4.39
N LEU A 65 5.78 -3.77 3.73
CA LEU A 65 4.91 -4.75 4.38
C LEU A 65 5.69 -5.96 4.89
N ASP A 66 6.67 -6.45 4.12
CA ASP A 66 7.50 -7.58 4.51
C ASP A 66 8.40 -7.24 5.70
N ASN A 67 8.91 -6.00 5.77
CA ASN A 67 9.68 -5.53 6.92
C ASN A 67 8.81 -5.24 8.14
N HIS A 68 7.56 -4.80 7.95
CA HIS A 68 6.62 -4.57 9.06
C HIS A 68 6.29 -5.87 9.81
N LYS A 69 6.15 -6.99 9.08
CA LYS A 69 5.93 -8.33 9.68
C LYS A 69 7.12 -8.84 10.51
N LYS A 70 8.33 -8.32 10.28
CA LYS A 70 9.58 -8.74 10.94
C LYS A 70 9.87 -8.01 12.25
N LYS A 71 8.91 -7.30 12.85
CA LYS A 71 9.03 -6.83 14.24
C LYS A 71 8.31 -7.80 15.20
N PRO A 72 9.00 -8.82 15.75
CA PRO A 72 8.55 -9.43 16.99
C PRO A 72 8.65 -8.42 18.13
N LEU A 73 7.62 -8.39 18.96
CA LEU A 73 7.62 -7.76 20.28
C LEU A 73 8.69 -8.44 21.14
N ASP A 74 9.82 -7.78 21.41
CA ASP A 74 10.52 -7.97 22.68
C ASP A 74 11.53 -6.84 22.91
N TYR A 75 11.30 -6.05 23.96
CA TYR A 75 12.28 -5.39 24.83
C TYR A 75 11.50 -4.78 26.01
N THR A 76 10.94 -5.65 26.85
CA THR A 76 10.71 -5.27 28.26
C THR A 76 12.03 -5.36 28.99
N HIS A 77 12.48 -4.22 29.52
CA HIS A 77 13.62 -4.09 30.43
C HIS A 77 13.22 -4.57 31.83
#